data_AF-A0A7Z0QIS0-F1
#
_entry.id   AF-A0A7Z0QIS0-F1
#
_cell.length_a   1.000
_cell.length_b   1.000
_cell.length_c   1.000
_cell.angle_alpha   90.00
_cell.angle_beta   90.00
_cell.angle_gamma   90.00
#
_symmetry.space_group_name_H-M   'P 1'
#
loop_
_entity.id
_entity.type
_entity.pdbx_description
1 polymer ?
#
loop_
_entity_poly.entity_id
_entity_poly.type
_entity_poly.pdbx_seq_one_letter_code
_entity_poly.pdbx_strand_id
1 'polypeptide(L)'
;MAWPTLAELVSNFAPILHLDKDEVNLPSSTDWYIGQVGYQAAGGIYSGPGQWNWGTAEQSSPDDYLVAPQAIWASLMKGYIPTATSYVHVLPVDDRTDMVDLQYWLFYPYNGQETFEVTGWTGSTGQALMPLSIHWGDWECVTVRVNIDQQVLGVFFSQHSGGQWCSPNDGFLSLSGTHPNVYVAERVACQLSGREQQHL
;
A
#
# COMPACT_ATOMS: atom_id res chain seq x y z
N MET A 1 -6.44 28.12 -16.96
CA MET A 1 -6.82 26.81 -17.54
C MET A 1 -7.85 26.17 -16.62
N ALA A 2 -8.61 25.18 -17.10
CA ALA A 2 -9.57 24.43 -16.30
C ALA A 2 -9.02 23.02 -16.05
N TRP A 3 -9.34 22.44 -14.90
CA TRP A 3 -9.03 21.03 -14.63
C TRP A 3 -9.74 20.13 -15.65
N PRO A 4 -9.11 19.01 -16.06
CA PRO A 4 -9.81 17.97 -16.82
C PRO A 4 -10.88 17.30 -15.93
N THR A 5 -11.64 16.35 -16.50
CA THR A 5 -12.57 15.57 -15.69
C THR A 5 -11.82 14.79 -14.61
N LEU A 6 -12.50 14.41 -13.52
CA LEU A 6 -11.90 13.62 -12.44
C LEU A 6 -11.30 12.31 -12.96
N ALA A 7 -12.00 11.64 -13.89
CA ALA A 7 -11.53 10.39 -14.48
C ALA A 7 -10.27 10.58 -15.33
N GLU A 8 -10.20 11.64 -16.13
CA GLU A 8 -9.00 11.98 -16.91
C GLU A 8 -7.84 12.35 -15.98
N LEU A 9 -8.09 13.14 -14.94
CA LEU A 9 -7.07 13.54 -13.97
C LEU A 9 -6.45 12.31 -13.28
N VAL A 10 -7.28 11.42 -12.76
CA VAL A 10 -6.83 10.18 -12.11
C VAL A 10 -6.12 9.25 -13.10
N SER A 11 -6.64 9.11 -14.32
CA SER A 11 -6.03 8.22 -15.31
C SER A 11 -4.70 8.76 -15.84
N ASN A 12 -4.58 10.07 -16.08
CA ASN A 12 -3.40 10.67 -16.71
C ASN A 12 -2.17 10.67 -15.78
N PHE A 13 -2.39 10.67 -14.47
CA PHE A 13 -1.32 10.76 -13.47
C PHE A 13 -1.18 9.50 -12.62
N ALA A 14 -1.82 8.40 -13.04
CA ALA A 14 -1.72 7.12 -12.35
C ALA A 14 -0.26 6.63 -12.34
N PRO A 15 0.29 6.18 -11.20
CA PRO A 15 1.63 5.64 -11.15
C PRO A 15 1.71 4.29 -11.89
N ILE A 16 2.87 4.03 -12.49
CA ILE A 16 3.25 2.71 -12.97
C ILE A 16 4.03 2.04 -11.85
N LEU A 17 3.48 0.95 -11.31
CA LEU A 17 4.13 0.15 -10.29
C LEU A 17 5.08 -0.85 -10.94
N HIS A 18 6.33 -0.82 -10.51
CA HIS A 18 7.35 -1.81 -10.83
C HIS A 18 7.55 -2.66 -9.58
N LEU A 19 7.13 -3.92 -9.64
CA LEU A 19 7.28 -4.86 -8.54
C LEU A 19 8.63 -5.56 -8.69
N ASP A 20 9.41 -5.63 -7.61
CA ASP A 20 10.66 -6.39 -7.62
C ASP A 20 10.39 -7.86 -8.01
N LYS A 21 11.31 -8.46 -8.77
CA LYS A 21 11.18 -9.85 -9.24
C LYS A 21 11.12 -10.88 -8.09
N ASP A 22 11.67 -10.52 -6.93
CA ASP A 22 11.68 -11.31 -5.70
C ASP A 22 10.59 -10.84 -4.72
N GLU A 23 9.71 -9.93 -5.15
CA GLU A 23 8.55 -9.53 -4.37
C GLU A 23 7.48 -10.63 -4.42
N VAL A 24 7.09 -11.08 -3.24
CA VAL A 24 6.16 -12.20 -3.04
C VAL A 24 4.82 -11.72 -2.52
N ASN A 25 4.77 -10.50 -1.99
CA ASN A 25 3.59 -9.82 -1.49
C ASN A 25 3.03 -8.94 -2.60
N LEU A 26 1.95 -9.38 -3.22
CA LEU A 26 1.36 -8.68 -4.36
C LEU A 26 0.01 -8.08 -3.98
N PRO A 27 -0.44 -7.01 -4.67
CA PRO A 27 -1.71 -6.39 -4.35
C PRO A 27 -2.90 -7.27 -4.78
N SER A 28 -4.07 -6.93 -4.24
CA SER A 28 -5.36 -7.53 -4.61
C SER A 28 -6.49 -6.50 -4.45
N SER A 29 -7.72 -6.86 -4.82
CA SER A 29 -8.88 -6.12 -4.33
C SER A 29 -9.25 -6.53 -2.92
N THR A 30 -9.82 -5.59 -2.17
CA THR A 30 -10.48 -5.86 -0.89
C THR A 30 -11.56 -6.95 -1.04
N ASP A 31 -12.36 -6.91 -2.11
CA ASP A 31 -13.43 -7.89 -2.32
C ASP A 31 -12.90 -9.32 -2.46
N TRP A 32 -11.79 -9.50 -3.20
CA TRP A 32 -11.15 -10.81 -3.31
C TRP A 32 -10.64 -11.28 -1.95
N TYR A 33 -9.94 -10.40 -1.22
CA TYR A 33 -9.37 -10.70 0.09
C TYR A 33 -10.42 -11.06 1.14
N ILE A 34 -11.51 -10.30 1.23
CA ILE A 34 -12.64 -10.57 2.13
C ILE A 34 -13.23 -11.95 1.85
N GLY A 35 -13.28 -12.38 0.58
CA GLY A 35 -13.68 -13.73 0.21
C GLY A 35 -12.72 -14.84 0.67
N GLN A 36 -11.46 -14.53 1.00
CA GLN A 36 -10.45 -15.50 1.44
C GLN A 36 -10.32 -15.64 2.96
N VAL A 37 -10.69 -14.61 3.72
CA VAL A 37 -10.49 -14.59 5.17
C VAL A 37 -11.79 -14.89 5.93
N GLY A 38 -11.67 -15.37 7.16
CA GLY A 38 -12.81 -15.50 8.06
C GLY A 38 -12.99 -14.23 8.90
N TYR A 39 -14.13 -14.14 9.58
CA TYR A 39 -14.45 -13.08 10.53
C TYR A 39 -14.69 -13.68 11.91
N GLN A 40 -14.01 -13.14 12.92
CA GLN A 40 -14.14 -13.51 14.30
C GLN A 40 -14.81 -12.37 15.08
N ALA A 41 -16.04 -12.60 15.50
CA ALA A 41 -16.71 -11.71 16.45
C ALA A 41 -16.12 -11.89 17.86
N ALA A 42 -15.89 -10.81 18.58
CA ALA A 42 -15.35 -10.82 19.93
C ALA A 42 -16.26 -11.59 20.90
N GLY A 43 -15.75 -12.69 21.45
CA GLY A 43 -16.55 -13.61 22.30
C GLY A 43 -17.69 -14.32 21.57
N GLY A 44 -17.75 -14.23 20.24
CA GLY A 44 -18.81 -14.74 19.39
C GLY A 44 -18.37 -15.88 18.46
N ILE A 45 -19.17 -16.10 17.42
CA ILE A 45 -18.98 -17.19 16.45
C ILE A 45 -17.98 -16.79 15.38
N TYR A 46 -17.04 -17.69 15.09
CA TYR A 46 -16.21 -17.63 13.90
C TYR A 46 -17.02 -17.94 12.65
N SER A 47 -16.97 -17.05 11.65
CA SER A 47 -17.51 -17.29 10.31
C SER A 47 -16.36 -17.52 9.34
N GLY A 48 -16.32 -18.69 8.71
CA GLY A 48 -15.27 -19.04 7.75
C GLY A 48 -15.32 -18.21 6.46
N PRO A 49 -14.29 -18.30 5.61
CA PRO A 49 -14.29 -17.64 4.30
C PRO A 49 -15.57 -17.95 3.51
N GLY A 50 -16.18 -16.92 2.93
CA GLY A 50 -17.44 -17.03 2.18
C GLY A 50 -18.71 -17.21 3.02
N GLN A 51 -18.60 -17.32 4.35
CA GLN A 51 -19.75 -17.39 5.27
C GLN A 51 -20.14 -16.04 5.87
N TRP A 52 -19.40 -14.99 5.54
CA TRP A 52 -19.64 -13.62 6.00
C TRP A 52 -19.37 -12.64 4.86
N ASN A 53 -19.95 -11.46 4.96
CA ASN A 53 -19.57 -10.30 4.15
C ASN A 53 -19.76 -9.02 4.96
N TRP A 54 -19.08 -7.95 4.55
CA TRP A 54 -19.15 -6.66 5.23
C TRP A 54 -20.59 -6.10 5.34
N GLY A 55 -21.40 -6.27 4.29
CA GLY A 55 -22.79 -5.79 4.28
C GLY A 55 -23.72 -6.52 5.25
N THR A 56 -23.34 -7.71 5.72
CA THR A 56 -24.07 -8.53 6.71
C THR A 56 -23.50 -8.43 8.12
N ALA A 57 -22.38 -7.72 8.30
CA ALA A 57 -21.83 -7.43 9.61
C ALA A 57 -22.66 -6.32 10.27
N GLU A 58 -23.91 -6.62 10.64
CA GLU A 58 -24.84 -5.66 11.26
C GLU A 58 -24.37 -5.18 12.64
N GLN A 59 -23.40 -5.88 13.25
CA GLN A 59 -22.73 -5.51 14.50
C GLN A 59 -21.24 -5.84 14.39
N SER A 60 -20.46 -4.90 13.87
CA SER A 60 -19.01 -4.92 14.06
C SER A 60 -18.65 -4.29 15.41
N SER A 61 -17.94 -5.02 16.25
CA SER A 61 -17.26 -4.52 17.46
C SER A 61 -15.83 -4.09 17.13
N PRO A 62 -15.25 -3.09 17.83
CA PRO A 62 -13.82 -2.79 17.75
C PRO A 62 -12.90 -3.96 18.11
N ASP A 63 -13.43 -4.95 18.84
CA ASP A 63 -12.70 -6.15 19.25
C ASP A 63 -12.79 -7.31 18.23
N ASP A 64 -13.55 -7.13 17.15
CA ASP A 64 -13.65 -8.12 16.08
C ASP A 64 -12.42 -8.07 15.18
N TYR A 65 -12.08 -9.20 14.56
CA TYR A 65 -10.92 -9.27 13.67
C TYR A 65 -11.11 -10.27 12.54
N LEU A 66 -10.35 -10.04 11.47
CA LEU A 66 -10.26 -10.95 10.35
C LEU A 66 -9.23 -12.03 10.63
N VAL A 67 -9.51 -13.25 10.17
CA VAL A 67 -8.65 -14.41 10.38
C VAL A 67 -8.25 -14.97 9.02
N ALA A 68 -6.97 -14.82 8.67
CA ALA A 68 -6.37 -15.47 7.52
C ALA A 68 -6.14 -16.97 7.83
N PRO A 69 -6.79 -17.92 7.10
CA PRO A 69 -6.62 -19.34 7.37
C PRO A 69 -5.20 -19.80 7.02
N GLN A 70 -4.52 -20.43 7.98
CA GLN A 70 -3.12 -20.85 7.82
C GLN A 70 -2.86 -21.75 6.59
N ALA A 71 -3.85 -22.57 6.24
CA ALA A 71 -3.78 -23.46 5.08
C ALA A 71 -3.60 -22.71 3.74
N ILE A 72 -3.93 -21.42 3.66
CA ILE A 72 -3.87 -20.62 2.43
C ILE A 72 -2.90 -19.44 2.51
N TRP A 73 -2.09 -19.33 3.58
CA TRP A 73 -1.17 -18.19 3.74
C TRP A 73 -0.26 -17.98 2.53
N ALA A 74 0.35 -19.05 2.01
CA ALA A 74 1.25 -18.96 0.86
C ALA A 74 0.56 -18.47 -0.43
N SER A 75 -0.74 -18.70 -0.61
CA SER A 75 -1.50 -18.13 -1.72
C SER A 75 -2.01 -16.73 -1.42
N LEU A 76 -2.35 -16.44 -0.16
CA LEU A 76 -2.88 -15.16 0.27
C LEU A 76 -1.80 -14.06 0.18
N MET A 77 -0.57 -14.37 0.59
CA MET A 77 0.60 -13.49 0.45
C MET A 77 0.81 -13.05 -1.00
N LYS A 78 0.61 -13.94 -1.97
CA LYS A 78 0.77 -13.66 -3.40
C LYS A 78 -0.29 -12.74 -4.00
N GLY A 79 -1.25 -12.27 -3.21
CA GLY A 79 -2.31 -11.40 -3.71
C GLY A 79 -3.10 -11.99 -4.88
N TYR A 80 -3.76 -11.09 -5.61
CA TYR A 80 -4.48 -11.45 -6.82
C TYR A 80 -4.55 -10.26 -7.77
N ILE A 81 -3.47 -10.08 -8.52
CA ILE A 81 -3.30 -9.01 -9.52
C ILE A 81 -4.48 -8.89 -10.50
N PRO A 82 -5.09 -9.98 -11.03
CA PRO A 82 -6.17 -9.86 -12.01
C PRO A 82 -7.38 -9.03 -11.55
N THR A 83 -7.61 -8.91 -10.24
CA THR A 83 -8.66 -8.06 -9.67
C THR A 83 -8.09 -6.95 -8.79
N ALA A 84 -6.77 -6.72 -8.79
CA ALA A 84 -6.19 -5.64 -8.01
C ALA A 84 -6.74 -4.30 -8.47
N THR A 85 -7.22 -3.51 -7.50
CA THR A 85 -7.86 -2.22 -7.75
C THR A 85 -7.11 -1.14 -6.99
N SER A 86 -6.86 -0.01 -7.65
CA SER A 86 -6.44 1.21 -6.96
C SER A 86 -7.65 2.06 -6.61
N TYR A 87 -7.70 2.52 -5.36
CA TYR A 87 -8.72 3.46 -4.88
C TYR A 87 -8.11 4.85 -4.85
N VAL A 88 -8.77 5.82 -5.48
CA VAL A 88 -8.17 7.14 -5.69
C VAL A 88 -8.96 8.22 -5.01
N HIS A 89 -8.28 9.01 -4.18
CA HIS A 89 -8.82 10.21 -3.57
C HIS A 89 -8.14 11.44 -4.18
N VAL A 90 -8.94 12.42 -4.59
CA VAL A 90 -8.45 13.69 -5.13
C VAL A 90 -8.72 14.77 -4.10
N LEU A 91 -7.63 15.33 -3.57
CA LEU A 91 -7.64 16.30 -2.49
C LEU A 91 -7.11 17.64 -2.98
N PRO A 92 -7.71 18.78 -2.59
CA PRO A 92 -7.04 20.07 -2.76
C PRO A 92 -5.78 20.11 -1.89
N VAL A 93 -4.76 20.81 -2.35
CA VAL A 93 -3.59 21.10 -1.51
C VAL A 93 -3.89 22.31 -0.64
N ASP A 94 -3.68 22.20 0.66
CA ASP A 94 -3.91 23.30 1.61
C ASP A 94 -3.20 24.58 1.16
N ASP A 95 -3.93 25.70 1.22
CA ASP A 95 -3.48 27.04 0.80
C ASP A 95 -3.02 27.16 -0.67
N ARG A 96 -3.30 26.16 -1.52
CA ARG A 96 -2.93 26.14 -2.94
C ARG A 96 -4.13 25.85 -3.83
N THR A 97 -4.63 26.89 -4.50
CA THR A 97 -5.78 26.78 -5.41
C THR A 97 -5.43 26.21 -6.79
N ASP A 98 -4.14 26.15 -7.10
CA ASP A 98 -3.58 25.72 -8.37
C ASP A 98 -3.08 24.27 -8.35
N MET A 99 -3.33 23.51 -7.28
CA MET A 99 -2.77 22.17 -7.06
C MET A 99 -3.78 21.19 -6.47
N VAL A 100 -3.61 19.92 -6.81
CA VAL A 100 -4.34 18.80 -6.24
C VAL A 100 -3.39 17.64 -5.95
N ASP A 101 -3.69 16.92 -4.88
CA ASP A 101 -3.05 15.66 -4.51
C ASP A 101 -3.93 14.49 -4.94
N LEU A 102 -3.35 13.59 -5.72
CA LEU A 102 -3.98 12.35 -6.19
C LEU A 102 -3.41 11.20 -5.36
N GLN A 103 -4.17 10.71 -4.38
CA GLN A 103 -3.77 9.61 -3.51
C GLN A 103 -4.24 8.28 -4.11
N TYR A 104 -3.30 7.46 -4.59
CA TYR A 104 -3.53 6.12 -5.12
C TYR A 104 -3.28 5.10 -4.01
N TRP A 105 -4.35 4.48 -3.54
CA TRP A 105 -4.32 3.46 -2.50
C TRP A 105 -4.38 2.08 -3.11
N LEU A 106 -3.52 1.18 -2.63
CA LEU A 106 -3.41 -0.20 -3.07
C LEU A 106 -3.52 -1.10 -1.84
N PHE A 107 -4.29 -2.17 -1.98
CA PHE A 107 -4.47 -3.12 -0.90
C PHE A 107 -3.58 -4.36 -1.08
N TYR A 108 -2.81 -4.68 -0.05
CA TYR A 108 -1.98 -5.88 0.04
C TYR A 108 -2.57 -6.82 1.09
N PRO A 109 -2.87 -8.09 0.75
CA PRO A 109 -3.36 -9.05 1.75
C PRO A 109 -2.38 -9.30 2.90
N TYR A 110 -1.10 -9.04 2.68
CA TYR A 110 -0.04 -9.31 3.65
C TYR A 110 1.09 -8.30 3.43
N ASN A 111 1.59 -7.68 4.50
CA ASN A 111 2.68 -6.70 4.44
C ASN A 111 3.95 -7.15 5.17
N GLY A 112 4.27 -8.43 5.06
CA GLY A 112 5.53 -8.95 5.58
C GLY A 112 5.50 -9.27 7.07
N GLN A 113 6.70 -9.52 7.57
CA GLN A 113 7.00 -9.88 8.94
C GLN A 113 8.12 -8.98 9.44
N GLU A 114 7.95 -8.34 10.61
CA GLU A 114 9.00 -7.47 11.14
C GLU A 114 10.30 -8.25 11.27
N THR A 115 11.38 -7.62 10.85
CA THR A 115 12.73 -8.12 11.05
C THR A 115 13.42 -7.25 12.09
N PHE A 116 13.85 -7.86 13.18
CA PHE A 116 14.67 -7.20 14.19
C PHE A 116 16.13 -7.24 13.75
N GLU A 117 16.76 -6.07 13.63
CA GLU A 117 18.17 -5.93 13.29
C GLU A 117 18.96 -5.48 14.53
N VAL A 118 20.08 -6.16 14.81
CA VAL A 118 21.02 -5.78 15.86
C VAL A 118 22.38 -5.52 15.25
N THR A 119 22.88 -4.30 15.40
CA THR A 119 24.26 -3.95 15.04
C THR A 119 25.14 -3.91 16.28
N GLY A 120 26.10 -4.84 16.35
CA GLY A 120 27.07 -4.90 17.43
C GLY A 120 28.09 -3.76 17.36
N TRP A 121 28.77 -3.50 18.49
CA TRP A 121 29.79 -2.43 18.63
C TRP A 121 30.93 -2.50 17.60
N THR A 122 31.17 -3.68 17.01
CA THR A 122 32.18 -3.92 15.95
C THR A 122 31.64 -3.69 14.53
N GLY A 123 30.41 -3.20 14.38
CA GLY A 123 29.75 -2.99 13.09
C GLY A 123 29.18 -4.27 12.45
N SER A 124 29.09 -5.37 13.21
CA SER A 124 28.48 -6.61 12.72
C SER A 124 26.97 -6.56 12.90
N THR A 125 26.23 -6.79 11.82
CA THR A 125 24.77 -6.75 11.81
C THR A 125 24.20 -8.18 11.76
N GLY A 126 23.32 -8.49 12.70
CA GLY A 126 22.50 -9.70 12.69
C GLY A 126 21.02 -9.34 12.53
N GLN A 127 20.28 -10.14 11.78
CA GLN A 127 18.84 -9.98 11.58
C GLN A 127 18.10 -11.23 12.07
N ALA A 128 16.97 -11.05 12.74
CA ALA A 128 16.07 -12.13 13.15
C ALA A 128 14.63 -11.76 12.83
N LEU A 129 13.87 -12.71 12.27
CA LEU A 129 12.44 -12.52 12.05
C LEU A 129 11.70 -12.48 13.37
N MET A 130 10.73 -11.57 13.51
CA MET A 130 9.84 -11.50 14.66
C MET A 130 8.58 -12.34 14.41
N PRO A 131 8.44 -13.51 15.06
CA PRO A 131 7.38 -14.49 14.74
C PRO A 131 5.95 -13.97 14.86
N LEU A 132 5.75 -12.90 15.64
CA LEU A 132 4.43 -12.37 16.01
C LEU A 132 4.07 -11.08 15.28
N SER A 133 4.95 -10.56 14.42
CA SER A 133 4.70 -9.32 13.70
C SER A 133 4.20 -9.58 12.28
N ILE A 134 3.14 -10.37 12.18
CA ILE A 134 2.51 -10.73 10.91
C ILE A 134 1.25 -9.88 10.77
N HIS A 135 1.24 -9.02 9.75
CA HIS A 135 0.11 -8.14 9.46
C HIS A 135 -0.64 -8.62 8.22
N TRP A 136 -1.93 -8.92 8.39
CA TRP A 136 -2.84 -9.28 7.31
C TRP A 136 -3.74 -8.10 6.96
N GLY A 137 -3.79 -7.77 5.67
CA GLY A 137 -4.53 -6.66 5.12
C GLY A 137 -3.88 -5.32 5.45
N ASP A 138 -3.17 -4.77 4.47
CA ASP A 138 -2.50 -3.49 4.56
C ASP A 138 -2.78 -2.61 3.34
N TRP A 139 -2.61 -1.30 3.55
CA TRP A 139 -2.89 -0.27 2.57
C TRP A 139 -1.64 0.57 2.31
N GLU A 140 -1.17 0.50 1.07
CA GLU A 140 -0.06 1.30 0.59
C GLU A 140 -0.58 2.49 -0.22
N CYS A 141 0.05 3.67 -0.05
CA CYS A 141 -0.37 4.90 -0.70
C CYS A 141 0.77 5.62 -1.43
N VAL A 142 0.50 6.02 -2.67
CA VAL A 142 1.30 6.98 -3.42
C VAL A 142 0.48 8.24 -3.61
N THR A 143 1.01 9.39 -3.24
CA THR A 143 0.37 10.68 -3.57
C THR A 143 1.11 11.36 -4.72
N VAL A 144 0.42 11.70 -5.80
CA VAL A 144 0.97 12.47 -6.92
C VAL A 144 0.40 13.88 -6.84
N ARG A 145 1.28 14.87 -6.62
CA ARG A 145 0.89 16.29 -6.61
C ARG A 145 0.99 16.87 -8.01
N VAL A 146 -0.11 17.41 -8.50
CA VAL A 146 -0.19 18.01 -9.85
C VAL A 146 -0.73 19.44 -9.79
N ASN A 147 -0.28 20.28 -10.72
CA ASN A 147 -0.80 21.64 -10.86
C ASN A 147 -1.85 21.78 -11.98
N ILE A 148 -2.49 22.94 -12.05
CA ILE A 148 -3.50 23.29 -13.07
C ILE A 148 -2.96 23.23 -14.51
N ASP A 149 -1.63 23.30 -14.66
CA ASP A 149 -0.93 23.16 -15.94
C ASP A 149 -0.65 21.68 -16.29
N GLN A 150 -1.20 20.74 -15.50
CA GLN A 150 -1.07 19.29 -15.70
C GLN A 150 0.37 18.80 -15.60
N GLN A 151 1.15 19.38 -14.69
CA GLN A 151 2.53 18.99 -14.41
C GLN A 151 2.61 18.27 -13.06
N VAL A 152 3.36 17.16 -13.01
CA VAL A 152 3.73 16.50 -11.76
C VAL A 152 4.78 17.35 -11.05
N LEU A 153 4.49 17.77 -9.82
CA LEU A 153 5.38 18.61 -9.01
C LEU A 153 6.16 17.79 -7.97
N GLY A 154 5.55 16.72 -7.49
CA GLY A 154 6.16 15.81 -6.55
C GLY A 154 5.32 14.55 -6.39
N VAL A 155 5.99 13.50 -5.93
CA VAL A 155 5.37 12.22 -5.59
C VAL A 155 5.76 11.90 -4.15
N PHE A 156 4.77 11.68 -3.30
CA PHE A 156 4.95 11.23 -1.94
C PHE A 156 4.83 9.71 -1.88
N PHE A 157 5.86 9.08 -1.33
CA PHE A 157 5.90 7.64 -1.06
C PHE A 157 5.65 7.43 0.42
N SER A 158 4.51 6.84 0.76
CA SER A 158 4.16 6.51 2.14
C SER A 158 5.09 5.43 2.70
N GLN A 159 5.54 5.60 3.94
CA GLN A 159 6.33 4.63 4.69
C GLN A 159 5.88 4.69 6.16
N HIS A 160 5.05 3.74 6.57
CA HIS A 160 4.40 3.73 7.89
C HIS A 160 3.67 5.04 8.23
N SER A 161 4.01 5.70 9.34
CA SER A 161 3.44 6.97 9.79
C SER A 161 4.04 8.21 9.11
N GLY A 162 4.95 8.00 8.14
CA GLY A 162 5.64 9.05 7.42
C GLY A 162 5.79 8.77 5.93
N GLY A 163 6.87 9.25 5.34
CA GLY A 163 7.18 9.08 3.93
C GLY A 163 8.06 10.21 3.40
N GLN A 164 8.31 10.18 2.09
CA GLN A 164 9.20 11.12 1.43
C GLN A 164 8.53 11.71 0.19
N TRP A 165 8.62 13.04 0.04
CA TRP A 165 8.35 13.71 -1.22
C TRP A 165 9.58 13.66 -2.12
N CYS A 166 9.39 13.24 -3.36
CA CYS A 166 10.40 13.30 -4.42
C CYS A 166 9.87 14.17 -5.56
N SER A 167 10.65 15.19 -5.95
CA SER A 167 10.38 16.01 -7.13
C SER A 167 10.97 15.36 -8.39
N PRO A 168 10.39 15.58 -9.59
CA PRO A 168 11.02 15.14 -10.83
C PRO A 168 12.46 15.65 -11.03
N ASN A 169 12.85 16.74 -10.36
CA ASN A 169 14.18 17.33 -10.45
C ASN A 169 15.21 16.72 -9.48
N ASP A 170 14.79 15.86 -8.54
CA ASP A 170 15.69 15.31 -7.52
C ASP A 170 16.57 14.17 -8.08
N GLY A 171 16.31 13.71 -9.31
CA GLY A 171 17.05 12.62 -9.96
C GLY A 171 16.66 11.21 -9.50
N PHE A 172 15.80 11.10 -8.50
CA PHE A 172 15.32 9.83 -7.94
C PHE A 172 13.91 9.44 -8.38
N LEU A 173 13.17 10.36 -9.01
CA LEU A 173 11.85 10.12 -9.59
C LEU A 173 11.95 10.10 -11.13
N SER A 174 11.49 9.03 -11.75
CA SER A 174 11.34 8.97 -13.21
C SER A 174 9.87 8.96 -13.60
N LEU A 175 9.55 9.59 -14.74
CA LEU A 175 8.19 9.65 -15.29
C LEU A 175 8.15 8.98 -16.67
N SER A 176 7.10 8.21 -16.92
CA SER A 176 6.73 7.70 -18.24
C SER A 176 5.60 8.57 -18.79
N GLY A 177 5.95 9.67 -19.48
CA GLY A 177 4.98 10.73 -19.77
C GLY A 177 4.60 11.47 -18.48
N THR A 178 3.32 11.45 -18.12
CA THR A 178 2.79 12.02 -16.87
C THR A 178 2.70 11.00 -15.73
N HIS A 179 3.05 9.74 -15.98
CA HIS A 179 2.93 8.64 -15.03
C HIS A 179 4.22 8.46 -14.22
N PRO A 180 4.19 8.61 -12.89
CA PRO A 180 5.33 8.28 -12.04
C PRO A 180 5.69 6.80 -12.09
N ASN A 181 6.97 6.47 -12.28
CA ASN A 181 7.47 5.11 -12.07
C ASN A 181 7.75 4.92 -10.58
N VAL A 182 7.02 4.00 -9.97
CA VAL A 182 7.10 3.70 -8.53
C VAL A 182 7.62 2.28 -8.37
N TYR A 183 8.72 2.13 -7.64
CA TYR A 183 9.32 0.83 -7.37
C TYR A 183 8.89 0.34 -5.99
N VAL A 184 8.37 -0.88 -5.93
CA VAL A 184 7.87 -1.52 -4.71
C VAL A 184 8.89 -2.53 -4.22
N ALA A 185 9.32 -2.36 -2.97
CA ALA A 185 10.28 -3.24 -2.28
C ALA A 185 11.66 -3.39 -2.97
N GLU A 186 12.04 -2.44 -3.83
CA GLU A 186 13.35 -2.38 -4.48
C GLU A 186 14.24 -1.34 -3.79
N ARG A 187 15.50 -1.67 -3.50
CA ARG A 187 16.44 -0.76 -2.79
C ARG A 187 16.88 0.44 -3.64
N VAL A 188 15.98 1.40 -3.84
CA VAL A 188 16.21 2.70 -4.49
C VAL A 188 15.77 3.85 -3.57
N ALA A 189 16.29 5.06 -3.80
CA ALA A 189 16.14 6.21 -2.89
C ALA A 189 14.70 6.74 -2.73
N CYS A 190 13.80 6.47 -3.68
CA CYS A 190 12.36 6.77 -3.59
C CYS A 190 11.59 5.49 -3.93
N GLN A 191 11.10 4.79 -2.92
CA GLN A 191 10.37 3.52 -3.07
C GLN A 191 9.12 3.51 -2.19
N LEU A 192 8.15 2.69 -2.58
CA LEU A 192 7.16 2.18 -1.64
C LEU A 192 7.80 1.02 -0.87
N SER A 193 7.89 1.13 0.45
CA SER A 193 8.45 0.08 1.29
C SER A 193 7.34 -0.83 1.83
N GLY A 194 7.20 -2.04 1.28
CA GLY A 194 6.38 -3.12 1.86
C GLY A 194 7.19 -4.10 2.73
N ARG A 195 8.40 -3.72 3.18
CA ARG A 195 9.23 -4.55 4.06
C ARG A 195 9.81 -3.70 5.19
N GLU A 196 9.52 -4.14 6.41
CA GLU A 196 10.02 -3.56 7.65
C GLU A 196 11.52 -3.77 7.79
N GLN A 197 12.26 -2.67 7.78
CA GLN A 197 13.58 -2.59 8.41
C GLN A 197 13.51 -1.52 9.49
N GLN A 198 13.16 -1.92 10.71
CA GLN A 198 13.34 -1.05 11.87
C GLN A 198 14.81 -1.09 12.25
N HIS A 199 15.53 0.01 12.01
CA HIS A 199 16.86 0.23 12.56
C HIS A 199 16.68 0.80 13.97
N LEU A 200 17.04 0.02 14.99
CA LEU A 200 17.21 0.47 16.38
C LEU A 200 18.70 0.50 16.74
#